data_AF-A0A559LZA6-F1
#
_entry.id   AF-A0A559LZA6-F1
#
_cell.length_a   1.000
_cell.length_b   1.000
_cell.length_c   1.000
_cell.angle_alpha   90.00
_cell.angle_beta   90.00
_cell.angle_gamma   90.00
#
_symmetry.space_group_name_H-M   'P 1'
#
loop_
_entity.id
_entity.type
_entity.pdbx_description
1 polymer ?
#
loop_
_entity_poly.entity_id
_entity_poly.type
_entity_poly.pdbx_seq_one_letter_code
_entity_poly.pdbx_strand_id
1 'polypeptide(L)'
;MFFSLPVALLSLIYLTNASPDLGIQGNICFTPDKKTFLNYSQLISEDLSAESCSREHSVRIPKPKPWSREPQCLTGRGTNESYCVYTNERFANGRGISFFTTPSIAEKATHLPAFTDPKLHKHVNKFHDDPPWEMRNVPGRGNGLFATRTLHRGDLILANTPMGVYQSDAFFPDYELGYKYLRKSFDQLPKSSREIFLRMATHNPGDAVMERINTNAFAGDFEGAPHFILYPETALMNHDCRPKYVLHDFSN
;
A
#
# COMPACT_ATOMS: atom_id res chain seq x y z
N MET A 1 7.53 -25.96 -17.46
CA MET A 1 7.61 -25.33 -18.79
C MET A 1 7.37 -23.84 -18.60
N PHE A 2 8.42 -23.05 -18.72
CA PHE A 2 8.40 -21.61 -18.50
C PHE A 2 7.85 -20.91 -19.73
N PHE A 3 6.73 -20.20 -19.59
CA PHE A 3 6.34 -19.18 -20.57
C PHE A 3 6.84 -17.84 -20.05
N SER A 4 7.93 -17.38 -20.65
CA SER A 4 8.37 -15.99 -20.61
C SER A 4 7.35 -15.13 -21.35
N LEU A 5 6.86 -14.07 -20.70
CA LEU A 5 6.14 -12.99 -21.36
C LEU A 5 6.91 -11.68 -21.08
N PRO A 6 7.23 -10.88 -22.09
CA PRO A 6 8.07 -9.70 -21.94
C PRO A 6 7.25 -8.39 -21.90
N VAL A 7 7.90 -7.37 -21.32
CA VAL A 7 7.75 -5.91 -21.59
C VAL A 7 6.61 -5.13 -20.91
N ALA A 8 7.00 -4.44 -19.83
CA ALA A 8 7.00 -2.99 -19.55
C ALA A 8 5.84 -2.03 -19.99
N LEU A 9 5.58 -1.13 -19.02
CA LEU A 9 5.14 0.29 -19.09
C LEU A 9 3.63 0.64 -19.00
N LEU A 10 3.31 1.33 -17.89
CA LEU A 10 2.09 2.03 -17.50
C LEU A 10 1.78 3.25 -18.39
N SER A 11 0.49 3.59 -18.59
CA SER A 11 -0.13 4.91 -18.33
C SER A 11 -1.61 4.98 -18.75
N LEU A 12 -2.47 5.39 -17.79
CA LEU A 12 -3.87 5.84 -17.92
C LEU A 12 -4.07 7.01 -18.90
N ILE A 13 -5.15 6.99 -19.73
CA ILE A 13 -5.92 8.20 -20.11
C ILE A 13 -7.43 7.89 -20.30
N TYR A 14 -8.26 8.70 -19.65
CA TYR A 14 -9.70 8.95 -19.91
C TYR A 14 -9.90 10.04 -20.97
N LEU A 15 -10.92 9.92 -21.83
CA LEU A 15 -11.61 11.01 -22.56
C LEU A 15 -12.98 10.45 -23.03
N THR A 16 -14.12 11.14 -23.08
CA THR A 16 -14.52 12.56 -23.07
C THR A 16 -15.97 12.69 -22.57
N ASN A 17 -16.36 13.84 -21.99
CA ASN A 17 -17.49 14.60 -22.54
C ASN A 17 -17.35 16.09 -22.23
N ALA A 18 -17.63 16.87 -23.27
CA ALA A 18 -17.42 18.30 -23.40
C ALA A 18 -18.62 19.13 -22.91
N SER A 19 -18.36 20.34 -22.40
CA SER A 19 -18.83 21.60 -22.99
C SER A 19 -18.33 22.83 -22.20
N PRO A 20 -18.32 24.04 -22.80
CA PRO A 20 -17.38 25.13 -22.49
C PRO A 20 -18.05 26.39 -21.89
N ASP A 21 -17.24 27.48 -21.81
CA ASP A 21 -17.56 28.90 -21.55
C ASP A 21 -17.76 29.32 -20.07
N LEU A 22 -17.26 30.46 -19.53
CA LEU A 22 -16.53 31.68 -19.93
C LEU A 22 -15.70 32.10 -18.67
N GLY A 23 -14.48 32.63 -18.71
CA GLY A 23 -14.13 33.99 -19.12
C GLY A 23 -13.82 34.93 -17.94
N ILE A 24 -12.56 35.41 -17.89
CA ILE A 24 -12.06 36.71 -17.38
C ILE A 24 -11.36 36.80 -16.00
N GLN A 25 -10.17 37.41 -16.08
CA GLN A 25 -9.18 37.86 -15.10
C GLN A 25 -9.66 38.87 -14.06
N GLY A 26 -8.95 38.94 -12.94
CA GLY A 26 -8.89 40.16 -12.12
C GLY A 26 -8.17 39.99 -10.77
N ASN A 27 -6.85 40.19 -10.76
CA ASN A 27 -6.11 40.51 -9.54
C ASN A 27 -6.48 41.93 -9.10
N ILE A 28 -7.07 42.13 -7.92
CA ILE A 28 -6.94 43.41 -7.20
C ILE A 28 -6.90 43.17 -5.68
N CYS A 29 -5.76 43.52 -5.07
CA CYS A 29 -5.62 43.71 -3.64
C CYS A 29 -6.32 45.00 -3.20
N PHE A 30 -7.14 44.95 -2.16
CA PHE A 30 -7.58 46.13 -1.42
C PHE A 30 -7.41 45.92 0.08
N THR A 31 -6.66 46.82 0.71
CA THR A 31 -6.78 47.20 2.12
C THR A 31 -6.69 48.73 2.17
N PRO A 32 -7.00 49.37 3.32
CA PRO A 32 -8.20 49.23 4.12
C PRO A 32 -8.81 50.62 4.39
N ASP A 33 -10.09 50.72 4.76
CA ASP A 33 -10.58 51.97 5.34
C ASP A 33 -11.35 51.77 6.65
N LYS A 34 -11.03 52.67 7.57
CA LYS A 34 -11.43 52.73 8.98
C LYS A 34 -12.85 53.28 9.12
N LYS A 35 -13.48 52.91 10.25
CA LYS A 35 -14.43 53.66 11.14
C LYS A 35 -15.38 52.61 11.75
N THR A 36 -15.68 52.52 13.05
CA THR A 36 -15.70 53.53 14.13
C THR A 36 -15.98 52.88 15.49
N PHE A 37 -15.39 53.47 16.54
CA PHE A 37 -15.84 53.65 17.95
C PHE A 37 -16.33 52.46 18.80
N LEU A 38 -15.68 52.26 19.96
CA LEU A 38 -16.22 52.60 21.29
C LEU A 38 -15.10 52.67 22.34
N ASN A 39 -15.18 53.70 23.19
CA ASN A 39 -14.27 54.07 24.26
C ASN A 39 -14.42 53.17 25.51
N TYR A 40 -13.31 52.86 26.17
CA TYR A 40 -13.27 52.74 27.64
C TYR A 40 -11.95 53.36 28.14
N SER A 41 -12.10 54.39 28.96
CA SER A 41 -11.04 55.17 29.60
C SER A 41 -10.27 54.37 30.65
N GLN A 42 -8.95 54.59 30.74
CA GLN A 42 -8.25 55.24 31.87
C GLN A 42 -6.83 54.66 32.13
N LEU A 43 -5.80 55.47 31.79
CA LEU A 43 -4.52 55.77 32.47
C LEU A 43 -3.72 54.60 33.11
N ILE A 44 -2.43 54.38 32.78
CA ILE A 44 -1.23 55.00 33.43
C ILE A 44 0.06 54.62 32.65
N SER A 45 1.09 55.44 32.86
CA SER A 45 2.41 55.68 32.24
C SER A 45 3.42 54.56 31.94
N GLU A 46 4.21 54.83 30.90
CA GLU A 46 5.67 54.64 30.70
C GLU A 46 6.36 53.34 31.13
N ASP A 47 6.92 52.59 30.17
CA ASP A 47 8.38 52.44 30.10
C ASP A 47 8.85 52.05 28.67
N LEU A 48 10.04 52.52 28.33
CA LEU A 48 10.72 52.43 27.06
C LEU A 48 11.40 51.06 26.83
N SER A 49 11.55 50.73 25.55
CA SER A 49 12.47 49.75 24.96
C SER A 49 12.18 48.25 25.21
N ALA A 50 11.48 47.64 24.25
CA ALA A 50 11.61 46.21 23.99
C ALA A 50 12.09 46.05 22.54
N GLU A 51 13.34 45.62 22.40
CA GLU A 51 13.97 45.26 21.14
C GLU A 51 13.14 44.23 20.38
N SER A 52 12.97 44.53 19.09
CA SER A 52 12.43 43.61 18.10
C SER A 52 13.35 42.40 17.96
N CYS A 53 12.80 41.21 18.20
CA CYS A 53 13.30 39.97 17.64
C CYS A 53 12.12 39.08 17.24
N SER A 54 11.46 39.45 16.15
CA SER A 54 10.55 38.55 15.43
C SER A 54 11.37 37.45 14.76
N ARG A 55 11.72 36.39 15.49
CA ARG A 55 12.12 35.13 14.87
C ARG A 55 10.85 34.50 14.31
N GLU A 56 10.65 34.59 13.00
CA GLU A 56 9.76 33.70 12.28
C GLU A 56 10.28 32.27 12.44
N HIS A 57 9.81 31.59 13.48
CA HIS A 57 9.99 30.16 13.61
C HIS A 57 9.06 29.53 12.57
N SER A 58 9.58 29.33 11.36
CA SER A 58 8.93 28.47 10.37
C SER A 58 8.78 27.09 11.01
N VAL A 59 7.56 26.79 11.46
CA VAL A 59 7.21 25.46 11.96
C VAL A 59 7.32 24.53 10.76
N ARG A 60 8.47 23.82 10.66
CA ARG A 60 8.64 22.76 9.69
C ARG A 60 7.70 21.63 10.09
N ILE A 61 6.49 21.61 9.54
CA ILE A 61 5.60 20.45 9.65
C ILE A 61 6.37 19.27 9.05
N PRO A 62 6.71 18.24 9.84
CA PRO A 62 7.44 17.08 9.33
C PRO A 62 6.61 16.46 8.21
N LYS A 63 7.23 16.28 7.04
CA LYS A 63 6.58 15.52 5.96
C LYS A 63 6.20 14.14 6.50
N PRO A 64 4.97 13.65 6.21
CA PRO A 64 4.57 12.33 6.66
C PRO A 64 5.57 11.30 6.13
N LYS A 65 6.11 10.47 7.03
CA LYS A 65 7.00 9.37 6.64
C LYS A 65 6.16 8.32 5.91
N PRO A 66 6.62 7.80 4.76
CA PRO A 66 5.89 6.77 4.03
C PRO A 66 5.84 5.44 4.78
N TRP A 67 6.84 5.17 5.63
CA TRP A 67 6.94 3.96 6.44
C TRP A 67 6.49 4.24 7.88
N SER A 68 5.68 3.34 8.42
CA SER A 68 5.14 3.44 9.79
C SER A 68 6.18 3.14 10.87
N ARG A 69 7.29 2.50 10.50
CA ARG A 69 8.37 2.08 11.39
C ARG A 69 9.72 2.31 10.72
N GLU A 70 10.77 2.38 11.51
CA GLU A 70 12.14 2.41 10.98
C GLU A 70 12.45 1.08 10.26
N PRO A 71 12.98 1.12 9.03
CA PRO A 71 13.31 -0.09 8.29
C PRO A 71 14.36 -0.93 9.01
N GLN A 72 14.18 -2.24 9.02
CA GLN A 72 15.14 -3.17 9.65
C GLN A 72 15.84 -3.98 8.56
N CYS A 73 17.17 -3.83 8.48
CA CYS A 73 17.97 -4.30 7.35
C CYS A 73 18.82 -5.54 7.67
N LEU A 74 18.97 -6.37 6.65
CA LEU A 74 20.02 -7.36 6.49
C LEU A 74 21.11 -6.79 5.61
N THR A 75 22.36 -6.97 6.03
CA THR A 75 23.50 -6.89 5.13
C THR A 75 23.83 -8.31 4.69
N GLY A 76 23.76 -8.59 3.39
CA GLY A 76 24.13 -9.90 2.85
C GLY A 76 25.59 -10.23 3.20
N ARG A 77 25.89 -11.46 3.63
CA ARG A 77 27.29 -11.88 3.78
C ARG A 77 27.90 -12.00 2.39
N GLY A 78 28.84 -11.10 2.06
CA GLY A 78 29.58 -11.14 0.79
C GLY A 78 29.00 -10.29 -0.33
N THR A 79 27.87 -9.61 -0.14
CA THR A 79 27.35 -8.60 -1.06
C THR A 79 27.22 -7.26 -0.34
N ASN A 80 27.49 -6.15 -1.03
CA ASN A 80 27.24 -4.81 -0.49
C ASN A 80 25.75 -4.44 -0.50
N GLU A 81 24.89 -5.34 -0.97
CA GLU A 81 23.45 -5.14 -1.04
C GLU A 81 22.79 -5.42 0.31
N SER A 82 21.94 -4.50 0.73
CA SER A 82 21.13 -4.62 1.92
C SER A 82 19.66 -4.78 1.54
N TYR A 83 18.98 -5.68 2.24
CA TYR A 83 17.54 -5.91 2.11
C TYR A 83 16.88 -5.56 3.42
N CYS A 84 15.82 -4.76 3.40
CA CYS A 84 15.17 -4.33 4.62
C CYS A 84 13.67 -4.58 4.59
N VAL A 85 13.08 -4.69 5.78
CA VAL A 85 11.63 -4.73 5.95
C VAL A 85 11.11 -3.31 6.07
N TYR A 86 10.22 -2.93 5.13
CA TYR A 86 9.52 -1.66 5.10
C TYR A 86 8.04 -1.89 5.27
N THR A 87 7.40 -1.25 6.23
CA THR A 87 5.96 -1.42 6.47
C THR A 87 5.25 -0.09 6.50
N ASN A 88 4.13 0.00 5.79
CA ASN A 88 3.18 1.10 5.89
C ASN A 88 1.83 0.54 6.37
N GLU A 89 1.46 0.78 7.62
CA GLU A 89 0.21 0.31 8.23
C GLU A 89 -1.02 1.10 7.74
N ARG A 90 -0.82 2.28 7.16
CA ARG A 90 -1.89 3.17 6.70
C ARG A 90 -2.25 2.96 5.22
N PHE A 91 -1.43 2.24 4.48
CA PHE A 91 -1.64 1.95 3.06
C PHE A 91 -3.03 1.36 2.80
N ALA A 92 -3.64 1.76 1.69
CA ALA A 92 -4.96 1.32 1.24
C ALA A 92 -6.03 1.33 2.35
N ASN A 93 -6.24 2.51 2.96
CA ASN A 93 -7.21 2.74 4.04
C ASN A 93 -6.99 1.88 5.29
N GLY A 94 -5.73 1.72 5.71
CA GLY A 94 -5.39 0.96 6.92
C GLY A 94 -5.31 -0.56 6.72
N ARG A 95 -5.39 -1.05 5.48
CA ARG A 95 -5.05 -2.45 5.15
C ARG A 95 -3.57 -2.72 5.43
N GLY A 96 -2.73 -1.76 5.11
CA GLY A 96 -1.29 -1.88 5.24
C GLY A 96 -0.62 -2.77 4.19
N ILE A 97 0.69 -2.62 4.09
CA ILE A 97 1.56 -3.34 3.17
C ILE A 97 2.95 -3.47 3.79
N SER A 98 3.62 -4.60 3.56
CA SER A 98 5.01 -4.81 3.96
C SER A 98 5.88 -5.24 2.77
N PHE A 99 7.06 -4.66 2.66
CA PHE A 99 8.08 -5.00 1.68
C PHE A 99 9.25 -5.67 2.36
N PHE A 100 9.85 -6.65 1.70
CA PHE A 100 11.21 -7.12 2.00
C PHE A 100 12.03 -6.98 0.73
N THR A 101 12.75 -5.86 0.60
CA THR A 101 13.37 -5.42 -0.67
C THR A 101 14.54 -4.47 -0.39
N THR A 102 15.24 -4.03 -1.44
CA THR A 102 16.32 -3.06 -1.33
C THR A 102 15.81 -1.65 -0.98
N PRO A 103 16.64 -0.79 -0.35
CA PRO A 103 16.27 0.61 -0.11
C PRO A 103 15.86 1.39 -1.36
N SER A 104 16.50 1.13 -2.50
CA SER A 104 16.18 1.82 -3.75
C SER A 104 14.78 1.47 -4.26
N ILE A 105 14.41 0.19 -4.26
CA ILE A 105 13.07 -0.25 -4.69
C ILE A 105 12.00 0.25 -3.72
N ALA A 106 12.26 0.20 -2.41
CA ALA A 106 11.35 0.74 -1.42
C ALA A 106 11.08 2.23 -1.65
N GLU A 107 12.12 3.04 -1.89
CA GLU A 107 11.97 4.47 -2.20
C GLU A 107 11.08 4.70 -3.42
N LYS A 108 11.34 3.99 -4.54
CA LYS A 108 10.52 4.09 -5.76
C LYS A 108 9.05 3.73 -5.50
N ALA A 109 8.79 2.70 -4.68
CA ALA A 109 7.44 2.29 -4.34
C ALA A 109 6.62 3.44 -3.71
N THR A 110 7.26 4.32 -2.92
CA THR A 110 6.56 5.45 -2.27
C THR A 110 6.07 6.51 -3.26
N HIS A 111 6.58 6.52 -4.48
CA HIS A 111 6.19 7.44 -5.54
C HIS A 111 5.10 6.87 -6.47
N LEU A 112 4.72 5.60 -6.30
CA LEU A 112 3.70 4.98 -7.13
C LEU A 112 2.31 5.55 -6.83
N PRO A 113 1.40 5.60 -7.82
CA PRO A 113 0.01 6.05 -7.63
C PRO A 113 -0.71 5.33 -6.48
N ALA A 114 -0.40 4.05 -6.24
CA ALA A 114 -0.96 3.30 -5.11
C ALA A 114 -0.61 3.93 -3.73
N PHE A 115 0.49 4.66 -3.62
CA PHE A 115 0.90 5.39 -2.41
C PHE A 115 0.47 6.85 -2.41
N THR A 116 0.38 7.47 -3.58
CA THR A 116 0.18 8.92 -3.72
C THR A 116 -1.26 9.33 -4.05
N ASP A 117 -2.06 8.45 -4.63
CA ASP A 117 -3.47 8.70 -4.97
C ASP A 117 -4.43 7.82 -4.15
N PRO A 118 -5.01 8.35 -3.06
CA PRO A 118 -5.99 7.63 -2.24
C PRO A 118 -7.24 7.20 -3.01
N LYS A 119 -7.57 7.83 -4.15
CA LYS A 119 -8.79 7.49 -4.91
C LYS A 119 -8.74 6.11 -5.51
N LEU A 120 -7.53 5.60 -5.81
CA LEU A 120 -7.34 4.24 -6.33
C LEU A 120 -7.80 3.17 -5.33
N HIS A 121 -7.85 3.50 -4.03
CA HIS A 121 -8.28 2.58 -2.99
C HIS A 121 -9.80 2.50 -2.79
N LYS A 122 -10.58 3.31 -3.52
CA LYS A 122 -12.04 3.45 -3.30
C LYS A 122 -12.81 2.16 -3.61
N HIS A 123 -12.37 1.40 -4.61
CA HIS A 123 -13.09 0.25 -5.16
C HIS A 123 -12.36 -1.08 -4.96
N VAL A 124 -11.30 -1.09 -4.16
CA VAL A 124 -10.51 -2.29 -3.83
C VAL A 124 -10.62 -2.61 -2.35
N ASN A 125 -10.27 -3.83 -1.97
CA ASN A 125 -10.31 -4.33 -0.59
C ASN A 125 -11.73 -4.31 0.02
N LYS A 126 -12.76 -4.47 -0.82
CA LYS A 126 -14.17 -4.51 -0.44
C LYS A 126 -14.62 -5.96 -0.26
N PHE A 127 -14.57 -6.46 0.98
CA PHE A 127 -14.86 -7.86 1.29
C PHE A 127 -16.11 -8.09 2.14
N HIS A 128 -16.69 -7.03 2.68
CA HIS A 128 -17.88 -7.09 3.55
C HIS A 128 -19.14 -6.52 2.88
N ASP A 129 -18.97 -5.85 1.75
CA ASP A 129 -20.05 -5.14 1.03
C ASP A 129 -20.76 -6.10 0.05
N ASP A 130 -21.39 -7.16 0.57
CA ASP A 130 -22.09 -8.20 -0.21
C ASP A 130 -21.22 -8.82 -1.34
N PRO A 131 -20.10 -9.49 -1.00
CA PRO A 131 -19.28 -10.14 -2.02
C PRO A 131 -20.07 -11.23 -2.78
N PRO A 132 -19.72 -11.52 -4.04
CA PRO A 132 -20.37 -12.59 -4.80
C PRO A 132 -19.87 -14.00 -4.40
N TRP A 133 -19.22 -14.10 -3.25
CA TRP A 133 -18.61 -15.33 -2.74
C TRP A 133 -18.68 -15.38 -1.21
N GLU A 134 -18.54 -16.59 -0.68
CA GLU A 134 -18.28 -16.84 0.72
C GLU A 134 -17.07 -17.75 0.90
N MET A 135 -16.41 -17.62 2.05
CA MET A 135 -15.30 -18.49 2.40
C MET A 135 -15.83 -19.76 3.05
N ARG A 136 -15.40 -20.92 2.56
CA ARG A 136 -15.70 -22.22 3.19
C ARG A 136 -14.42 -23.00 3.40
N ASN A 137 -14.35 -23.73 4.51
CA ASN A 137 -13.29 -24.71 4.72
C ASN A 137 -13.62 -26.00 3.97
N VAL A 138 -12.65 -26.52 3.22
CA VAL A 138 -12.75 -27.78 2.50
C VAL A 138 -11.81 -28.78 3.16
N PRO A 139 -12.31 -29.91 3.69
CA PRO A 139 -11.48 -30.94 4.29
C PRO A 139 -10.34 -31.36 3.36
N GLY A 140 -9.11 -31.34 3.88
CA GLY A 140 -7.90 -31.70 3.13
C GLY A 140 -7.38 -30.67 2.12
N ARG A 141 -8.08 -29.55 1.90
CA ARG A 141 -7.62 -28.47 0.99
C ARG A 141 -7.45 -27.11 1.69
N GLY A 142 -8.09 -26.91 2.83
CA GLY A 142 -8.08 -25.63 3.54
C GLY A 142 -9.22 -24.72 3.10
N ASN A 143 -9.05 -23.41 3.27
CA ASN A 143 -10.10 -22.44 2.95
C ASN A 143 -10.16 -22.16 1.45
N GLY A 144 -11.36 -22.00 0.91
CA GLY A 144 -11.59 -21.59 -0.47
C GLY A 144 -12.75 -20.61 -0.61
N LEU A 145 -12.78 -19.89 -1.72
CA LEU A 145 -13.91 -19.02 -2.09
C LEU A 145 -14.94 -19.78 -2.94
N PHE A 146 -16.21 -19.66 -2.57
CA PHE A 146 -17.35 -20.28 -3.23
C PHE A 146 -18.35 -19.22 -3.63
N ALA A 147 -18.77 -19.20 -4.90
CA ALA A 147 -19.76 -18.24 -5.36
C ALA A 147 -21.10 -18.42 -4.60
N THR A 148 -21.70 -17.32 -4.19
CA THR A 148 -23.02 -17.28 -3.53
C THR A 148 -24.15 -17.01 -4.51
N ARG A 149 -23.81 -16.63 -5.74
CA ARG A 149 -24.74 -16.35 -6.85
C ARG A 149 -24.12 -16.75 -8.19
N THR A 150 -24.92 -16.76 -9.25
CA THR A 150 -24.42 -16.96 -10.61
C THR A 150 -23.52 -15.80 -11.02
N LEU A 151 -22.32 -16.12 -11.50
CA LEU A 151 -21.35 -15.20 -12.05
C LEU A 151 -21.27 -15.37 -13.56
N HIS A 152 -21.28 -14.27 -14.29
CA HIS A 152 -21.11 -14.23 -15.74
C HIS A 152 -19.68 -13.85 -16.11
N ARG A 153 -19.32 -14.13 -17.36
CA ARG A 153 -18.00 -13.75 -17.90
C ARG A 153 -17.85 -12.23 -17.82
N GLY A 154 -16.77 -11.78 -17.20
CA GLY A 154 -16.47 -10.36 -17.02
C GLY A 154 -16.93 -9.79 -15.67
N ASP A 155 -17.69 -10.55 -14.87
CA ASP A 155 -18.06 -10.12 -13.53
C ASP A 155 -16.81 -9.99 -12.64
N LEU A 156 -16.74 -8.90 -11.88
CA LEU A 156 -15.69 -8.69 -10.90
C LEU A 156 -15.91 -9.62 -9.70
N ILE A 157 -14.95 -10.52 -9.45
CA ILE A 157 -14.98 -11.41 -8.29
C ILE A 157 -14.25 -10.77 -7.10
N LEU A 158 -13.04 -10.25 -7.35
CA LEU A 158 -12.14 -9.69 -6.35
C LEU A 158 -11.41 -8.48 -6.94
N ALA A 159 -11.14 -7.46 -6.13
CA ALA A 159 -10.14 -6.44 -6.41
C ALA A 159 -9.44 -6.07 -5.11
N ASN A 160 -8.13 -6.28 -5.02
CA ASN A 160 -7.37 -6.12 -3.79
C ASN A 160 -5.97 -5.58 -4.04
N THR A 161 -5.46 -4.85 -3.05
CA THR A 161 -4.07 -4.38 -3.05
C THR A 161 -3.16 -5.42 -2.38
N PRO A 162 -1.88 -5.49 -2.78
CA PRO A 162 -0.95 -6.44 -2.16
C PRO A 162 -0.78 -6.13 -0.67
N MET A 163 -0.53 -7.19 0.11
CA MET A 163 -0.21 -7.09 1.54
C MET A 163 1.28 -7.34 1.81
N GLY A 164 1.94 -8.06 0.91
CA GLY A 164 3.37 -8.39 0.97
C GLY A 164 4.02 -8.26 -0.42
N VAL A 165 5.22 -7.70 -0.48
CA VAL A 165 6.03 -7.59 -1.70
C VAL A 165 7.48 -7.94 -1.34
N TYR A 166 7.96 -9.09 -1.79
CA TYR A 166 9.20 -9.68 -1.30
C TYR A 166 10.15 -9.95 -2.46
N GLN A 167 11.29 -9.28 -2.51
CA GLN A 167 12.26 -9.45 -3.61
C GLN A 167 12.88 -10.84 -3.53
N SER A 168 12.90 -11.57 -4.65
CA SER A 168 13.37 -12.96 -4.70
C SER A 168 14.86 -13.08 -4.34
N ASP A 169 15.67 -12.07 -4.63
CA ASP A 169 17.10 -12.05 -4.27
C ASP A 169 17.36 -11.79 -2.78
N ALA A 170 16.35 -11.31 -2.04
CA ALA A 170 16.43 -11.14 -0.59
C ALA A 170 16.49 -12.49 0.16
N PHE A 171 16.16 -13.58 -0.54
CA PHE A 171 16.22 -14.94 -0.03
C PHE A 171 17.63 -15.50 -0.22
N PHE A 172 18.53 -15.09 0.67
CA PHE A 172 19.87 -15.66 0.76
C PHE A 172 19.82 -17.18 1.04
N PRO A 173 20.93 -17.92 0.83
CA PRO A 173 21.02 -19.33 1.22
C PRO A 173 20.77 -19.59 2.71
N ASP A 174 20.86 -18.56 3.55
CA ASP A 174 20.48 -18.59 4.96
C ASP A 174 18.96 -18.45 5.11
N TYR A 175 18.27 -19.58 5.00
CA TYR A 175 16.82 -19.68 5.15
C TYR A 175 16.34 -19.21 6.53
N GLU A 176 17.06 -19.50 7.61
CA GLU A 176 16.65 -19.08 8.96
C GLU A 176 16.60 -17.55 9.08
N LEU A 177 17.58 -16.88 8.49
CA LEU A 177 17.63 -15.43 8.46
C LEU A 177 16.49 -14.86 7.61
N GLY A 178 16.28 -15.36 6.39
CA GLY A 178 15.15 -14.93 5.55
C GLY A 178 13.80 -15.10 6.25
N TYR A 179 13.63 -16.20 7.01
CA TYR A 179 12.39 -16.51 7.72
C TYR A 179 12.10 -15.50 8.84
N LYS A 180 13.12 -15.02 9.56
CA LYS A 180 12.97 -13.98 10.59
C LYS A 180 12.43 -12.67 10.00
N TYR A 181 12.81 -12.31 8.77
CA TYR A 181 12.38 -11.05 8.15
C TYR A 181 11.01 -11.15 7.53
N LEU A 182 10.68 -12.27 6.90
CA LEU A 182 9.31 -12.51 6.47
C LEU A 182 8.34 -12.60 7.66
N ARG A 183 8.74 -13.24 8.76
CA ARG A 183 7.98 -13.21 10.01
C ARG A 183 7.77 -11.79 10.52
N LYS A 184 8.82 -10.98 10.50
CA LYS A 184 8.75 -9.57 10.89
C LYS A 184 7.85 -8.75 9.97
N SER A 185 7.87 -9.00 8.65
CA SER A 185 6.98 -8.35 7.69
C SER A 185 5.51 -8.59 8.05
N PHE A 186 5.18 -9.82 8.46
CA PHE A 186 3.87 -10.17 8.97
C PHE A 186 3.56 -9.51 10.31
N ASP A 187 4.47 -9.60 11.30
CA ASP A 187 4.23 -9.08 12.65
C ASP A 187 3.99 -7.56 12.66
N GLN A 188 4.57 -6.82 11.71
CA GLN A 188 4.39 -5.37 11.58
C GLN A 188 3.10 -4.94 10.88
N LEU A 189 2.36 -5.86 10.24
CA LEU A 189 1.08 -5.53 9.59
C LEU A 189 0.01 -5.15 10.62
N PRO A 190 -1.03 -4.39 10.22
CA PRO A 190 -2.22 -4.18 11.05
C PRO A 190 -2.82 -5.50 11.53
N LYS A 191 -3.40 -5.51 12.74
CA LYS A 191 -3.98 -6.73 13.33
C LYS A 191 -5.04 -7.38 12.42
N SER A 192 -5.94 -6.58 11.85
CA SER A 192 -6.96 -7.03 10.90
C SER A 192 -6.34 -7.71 9.67
N SER A 193 -5.23 -7.19 9.19
CA SER A 193 -4.51 -7.74 8.03
C SER A 193 -3.80 -9.05 8.36
N ARG A 194 -3.21 -9.16 9.55
CA ARG A 194 -2.66 -10.43 10.05
C ARG A 194 -3.76 -11.50 10.17
N GLU A 195 -4.96 -11.14 10.62
CA GLU A 195 -6.09 -12.07 10.70
C GLU A 195 -6.53 -12.55 9.32
N ILE A 196 -6.55 -11.67 8.31
CA ILE A 196 -6.83 -12.05 6.92
C ILE A 196 -5.74 -12.97 6.37
N PHE A 197 -4.47 -12.61 6.56
CA PHE A 197 -3.31 -13.40 6.14
C PHE A 197 -3.39 -14.84 6.66
N LEU A 198 -3.75 -15.02 7.93
CA LEU A 198 -3.82 -16.35 8.56
C LEU A 198 -4.92 -17.26 7.99
N ARG A 199 -5.85 -16.73 7.19
CA ARG A 199 -6.90 -17.52 6.51
C ARG A 199 -6.37 -18.31 5.32
N MET A 200 -5.23 -17.91 4.76
CA MET A 200 -4.60 -18.63 3.64
C MET A 200 -4.18 -20.04 4.04
N ALA A 201 -4.13 -20.94 3.06
CA ALA A 201 -3.75 -22.33 3.26
C ALA A 201 -2.25 -22.47 3.59
N THR A 202 -1.93 -23.55 4.31
CA THR A 202 -0.56 -24.05 4.51
C THR A 202 -0.52 -25.50 4.08
N HIS A 203 0.47 -25.89 3.29
CA HIS A 203 0.60 -27.28 2.84
C HIS A 203 1.73 -28.06 3.54
N ASN A 204 2.75 -27.38 4.05
CA ASN A 204 3.87 -28.05 4.71
C ASN A 204 3.91 -27.77 6.21
N PRO A 205 4.50 -28.69 7.02
CA PRO A 205 4.90 -28.37 8.39
C PRO A 205 6.03 -27.33 8.38
N GLY A 206 6.00 -26.37 9.30
CA GLY A 206 6.99 -25.30 9.36
C GLY A 206 6.48 -24.06 10.10
N ASP A 207 7.15 -22.93 9.89
CA ASP A 207 6.65 -21.64 10.38
C ASP A 207 5.36 -21.27 9.61
N ALA A 208 4.29 -21.03 10.37
CA ALA A 208 2.96 -20.81 9.83
C ALA A 208 2.83 -19.56 8.94
N VAL A 209 3.69 -18.56 9.10
CA VAL A 209 3.73 -17.36 8.24
C VAL A 209 4.47 -17.67 6.96
N MET A 210 5.62 -18.32 7.08
CA MET A 210 6.48 -18.68 5.95
C MET A 210 5.77 -19.61 4.98
N GLU A 211 5.14 -20.66 5.48
CA GLU A 211 4.45 -21.63 4.63
C GLU A 211 3.26 -21.02 3.91
N ARG A 212 2.61 -19.99 4.50
CA ARG A 212 1.57 -19.23 3.80
C ARG A 212 2.16 -18.39 2.67
N ILE A 213 3.28 -17.71 2.89
CA ILE A 213 3.93 -16.93 1.82
C ILE A 213 4.37 -17.85 0.69
N ASN A 214 5.10 -18.93 1.02
CA ASN A 214 5.60 -19.89 0.05
C ASN A 214 4.48 -20.55 -0.77
N THR A 215 3.36 -20.87 -0.13
CA THR A 215 2.23 -21.55 -0.79
C THR A 215 1.40 -20.60 -1.66
N ASN A 216 1.27 -19.33 -1.25
CA ASN A 216 0.19 -18.46 -1.76
C ASN A 216 0.68 -17.21 -2.49
N ALA A 217 1.98 -16.90 -2.48
CA ALA A 217 2.50 -15.73 -3.16
C ALA A 217 2.59 -15.93 -4.68
N PHE A 218 2.39 -14.86 -5.42
CA PHE A 218 2.46 -14.81 -6.87
C PHE A 218 3.83 -14.29 -7.29
N ALA A 219 4.53 -14.98 -8.18
CA ALA A 219 5.77 -14.48 -8.75
C ALA A 219 5.48 -13.37 -9.79
N GLY A 220 6.27 -12.31 -9.79
CA GLY A 220 6.16 -11.20 -10.73
C GLY A 220 7.43 -10.34 -10.76
N ASP A 221 7.44 -9.34 -11.64
CA ASP A 221 8.46 -8.28 -11.63
C ASP A 221 7.91 -7.06 -10.89
N PHE A 222 8.73 -6.42 -10.07
CA PHE A 222 8.41 -5.14 -9.46
C PHE A 222 9.66 -4.27 -9.44
N GLU A 223 9.56 -3.08 -10.04
CA GLU A 223 10.66 -2.12 -10.16
C GLU A 223 11.94 -2.70 -10.82
N GLY A 224 11.78 -3.65 -11.76
CA GLY A 224 12.87 -4.25 -12.52
C GLY A 224 13.60 -5.39 -11.82
N ALA A 225 12.99 -5.95 -10.77
CA ALA A 225 13.52 -7.10 -10.05
C ALA A 225 12.43 -8.16 -9.80
N PRO A 226 12.79 -9.45 -9.75
CA PRO A 226 11.86 -10.52 -9.43
C PRO A 226 11.36 -10.42 -7.98
N HIS A 227 10.06 -10.56 -7.79
CA HIS A 227 9.38 -10.51 -6.50
C HIS A 227 8.33 -11.60 -6.35
N PHE A 228 8.06 -11.94 -5.10
CA PHE A 228 6.86 -12.63 -4.66
C PHE A 228 5.87 -11.61 -4.08
N ILE A 229 4.66 -11.56 -4.62
CA ILE A 229 3.63 -10.60 -4.26
C ILE A 229 2.45 -11.35 -3.64
N LEU A 230 2.02 -10.90 -2.47
CA LEU A 230 1.03 -11.61 -1.67
C LEU A 230 -0.33 -10.88 -1.68
N TYR A 231 -1.35 -11.61 -2.11
CA TYR A 231 -2.75 -11.19 -2.14
C TYR A 231 -3.61 -12.21 -1.38
N PRO A 232 -3.78 -12.06 -0.04
CA PRO A 232 -4.35 -13.12 0.77
C PRO A 232 -5.75 -13.58 0.37
N GLU A 233 -6.60 -12.67 -0.12
CA GLU A 233 -7.97 -13.02 -0.55
C GLU A 233 -7.96 -13.73 -1.91
N THR A 234 -7.08 -13.31 -2.82
CA THR A 234 -6.89 -13.96 -4.12
C THR A 234 -6.33 -15.35 -3.96
N ALA A 235 -5.46 -15.56 -2.97
CA ALA A 235 -4.91 -16.87 -2.63
C ALA A 235 -5.95 -17.90 -2.17
N LEU A 236 -7.14 -17.45 -1.74
CA LEU A 236 -8.26 -18.35 -1.41
C LEU A 236 -8.99 -18.87 -2.65
N MET A 237 -8.66 -18.36 -3.84
CA MET A 237 -9.09 -18.97 -5.10
C MET A 237 -8.23 -20.21 -5.34
N ASN A 238 -8.76 -21.37 -4.95
CA ASN A 238 -8.03 -22.62 -5.09
C ASN A 238 -7.66 -22.92 -6.56
N HIS A 239 -6.49 -23.54 -6.75
CA HIS A 239 -6.05 -24.02 -8.05
C HIS A 239 -7.04 -25.06 -8.59
N ASP A 240 -7.44 -24.88 -9.86
CA ASP A 240 -8.10 -25.89 -10.67
C ASP A 240 -7.40 -25.97 -12.04
N CYS A 241 -7.16 -27.17 -12.59
CA CYS A 241 -6.54 -27.33 -13.92
C CYS A 241 -7.42 -26.77 -15.05
N ARG A 242 -8.71 -26.55 -14.76
CA ARG A 242 -9.67 -25.87 -15.64
C ARG A 242 -10.24 -24.66 -14.87
N PRO A 243 -9.50 -23.55 -14.78
CA PRO A 243 -9.90 -22.41 -13.97
C PRO A 243 -11.22 -21.81 -14.47
N LYS A 244 -12.03 -21.34 -13.53
CA LYS A 244 -13.33 -20.69 -13.79
C LYS A 244 -13.24 -19.15 -13.72
N TYR A 245 -12.04 -18.64 -13.53
CA TYR A 245 -11.73 -17.24 -13.34
C TYR A 245 -10.41 -16.92 -14.04
N VAL A 246 -10.18 -15.63 -14.29
CA VAL A 246 -8.92 -15.11 -14.82
C VAL A 246 -8.48 -14.00 -13.88
N LEU A 247 -7.22 -14.03 -13.47
CA LEU A 247 -6.61 -12.91 -12.77
C LEU A 247 -6.18 -11.90 -13.83
N HIS A 248 -6.75 -10.70 -13.74
CA HIS A 248 -6.30 -9.56 -14.53
C HIS A 248 -5.39 -8.73 -13.65
N ASP A 249 -4.13 -8.62 -14.07
CA ASP A 249 -3.31 -7.51 -13.63
C ASP A 249 -3.70 -6.29 -14.49
N PHE A 250 -4.25 -5.27 -13.85
CA PHE A 250 -4.62 -4.02 -14.53
C PHE A 250 -3.39 -3.10 -14.57
N SER A 251 -2.35 -3.59 -15.22
CA SER A 251 -1.18 -2.82 -15.64
C SER A 251 -1.43 -2.33 -17.08
N ASN A 252 -2.25 -1.28 -17.21
CA ASN A 252 -2.39 -0.46 -18.42
C ASN A 252 -2.45 1.01 -18.00
#